data_AF-A0AAV7IU66-F1
#
_entry.id   AF-A0AAV7IU66-F1
#
_cell.length_a   1.000
_cell.length_b   1.000
_cell.length_c   1.000
_cell.angle_alpha   90.00
_cell.angle_beta   90.00
_cell.angle_gamma   90.00
#
_symmetry.space_group_name_H-M   'P 1'
#
loop_
_entity.id
_entity.type
_entity.pdbx_description
1 polymer ?
#
loop_
_entity_poly.entity_id
_entity_poly.type
_entity_poly.pdbx_seq_one_letter_code
_entity_poly.pdbx_strand_id
1 'polypeptide(L)'
;MANPRGRYFIKWDEDHAIQFKSKIYPPCEPTFLPAQTYLDICIADTRLEFINLIDDKLGTISHDSDHKAILMEIKLQERIQLESEEPKNPIPLYKKTKWNKFGNNLNRAYLSEVPDDRNLSKEEIDSFLDTINDAIKIFIENTVPKATSRIRSQYYLTNKIKKLQKLKSNTLTLLHRLQRNNNIAQISATKLLLKNIRNEIQNEITNNIERHWEKTLNKVNHRDPQKFFPIINKVFRPKNRTEIPNLHLNEAERNLTLRCSINITNTVNSEIIIEDQQEKVNIFEAYYESINSPRHLNSNTRLREIIDAQTTQFKTEYDASYAAETTITNFGPDNKAYGPPSEVEGPITHVLIM
;
A
#
# COMPACT_ATOMS: atom_id res chain seq x y z
N MET A 1 38.70 -23.56 -18.47
CA MET A 1 38.42 -23.64 -17.02
C MET A 1 37.06 -23.01 -16.75
N ALA A 2 36.12 -23.73 -16.16
CA ALA A 2 34.85 -23.16 -15.72
C ALA A 2 35.04 -22.55 -14.32
N ASN A 3 34.81 -21.25 -14.17
CA ASN A 3 34.68 -20.61 -12.85
C ASN A 3 33.18 -20.47 -12.52
N PRO A 4 32.52 -21.52 -11.99
CA PRO A 4 31.09 -21.49 -11.72
C PRO A 4 30.73 -20.42 -10.69
N ARG A 5 31.60 -20.17 -9.70
CA ARG A 5 31.37 -19.16 -8.65
C ARG A 5 31.30 -17.75 -9.23
N GLY A 6 32.24 -17.39 -10.11
CA GLY A 6 32.22 -16.10 -10.80
C GLY A 6 30.96 -15.91 -11.65
N ARG A 7 30.50 -16.96 -12.35
CA ARG A 7 29.26 -16.90 -13.15
C ARG A 7 28.03 -16.70 -12.28
N TYR A 8 27.92 -17.41 -11.16
CA TYR A 8 26.80 -17.22 -10.22
C TYR A 8 26.80 -15.82 -9.62
N PHE A 9 27.99 -15.28 -9.31
CA PHE A 9 28.13 -13.93 -8.78
C PHE A 9 27.71 -12.86 -9.79
N ILE A 10 28.16 -12.96 -11.04
CA ILE A 10 27.73 -12.03 -12.11
C ILE A 10 26.21 -12.13 -12.33
N LYS A 11 25.66 -13.35 -12.39
CA LYS A 11 24.21 -13.54 -12.52
C LYS A 11 23.44 -12.90 -11.36
N TRP A 12 23.94 -13.05 -10.13
CA TRP A 12 23.33 -12.40 -8.97
C TRP A 12 23.34 -10.87 -9.11
N ASP A 13 24.44 -10.28 -9.57
CA ASP A 13 24.54 -8.84 -9.79
C ASP A 13 23.59 -8.39 -10.91
N GLU A 14 23.51 -9.10 -12.04
CA GLU A 14 22.55 -8.82 -13.11
C GLU A 14 21.10 -8.83 -12.61
N ASP A 15 20.74 -9.79 -11.77
CA ASP A 15 19.39 -9.94 -11.24
C ASP A 15 19.03 -8.86 -10.18
N HIS A 16 20.03 -8.32 -9.47
CA HIS A 16 19.78 -7.51 -8.26
C HIS A 16 20.42 -6.12 -8.24
N ALA A 17 21.31 -5.77 -9.18
CA ALA A 17 22.06 -4.51 -9.18
C ALA A 17 21.14 -3.29 -9.17
N ILE A 18 20.04 -3.34 -9.93
CA ILE A 18 19.03 -2.28 -9.95
C ILE A 18 18.30 -2.18 -8.60
N GLN A 19 17.91 -3.33 -8.02
CA GLN A 19 17.18 -3.38 -6.76
C GLN A 19 18.01 -2.82 -5.60
N PHE A 20 19.29 -3.18 -5.53
CA PHE A 20 20.19 -2.75 -4.45
C PHE A 20 21.00 -1.50 -4.80
N LYS A 21 20.79 -0.93 -5.99
CA LYS A 21 21.61 0.16 -6.54
C LYS A 21 23.11 -0.18 -6.43
N SER A 22 23.51 -1.43 -6.64
CA SER A 22 24.90 -1.88 -6.48
C SER A 22 25.67 -1.83 -7.80
N LYS A 23 26.98 -1.63 -7.70
CA LYS A 23 27.94 -1.76 -8.79
C LYS A 23 29.18 -2.50 -8.31
N ILE A 24 29.68 -3.40 -9.15
CA ILE A 24 30.93 -4.10 -8.94
C ILE A 24 32.10 -3.24 -9.42
N TYR A 25 33.12 -3.11 -8.58
CA TYR A 25 34.38 -2.44 -8.88
C TYR A 25 35.52 -3.45 -8.76
N PRO A 26 36.07 -3.95 -9.89
CA PRO A 26 37.21 -4.86 -9.86
C PRO A 26 38.50 -4.09 -9.52
N PRO A 27 39.53 -4.78 -9.00
CA PRO A 27 40.83 -4.17 -8.78
C PRO A 27 41.59 -4.00 -10.09
N CYS A 28 42.48 -3.00 -10.15
CA CYS A 28 43.28 -2.70 -11.34
C CYS A 28 44.40 -3.73 -11.58
N GLU A 29 44.91 -4.35 -10.52
CA GLU A 29 45.93 -5.41 -10.57
C GLU A 29 45.44 -6.66 -9.82
N PRO A 30 46.06 -7.84 -10.04
CA PRO A 30 45.72 -9.05 -9.31
C PRO A 30 45.93 -8.87 -7.81
N THR A 31 44.92 -9.24 -7.02
CA THR A 31 44.98 -9.10 -5.57
C THR A 31 45.68 -10.26 -4.91
N PHE A 32 45.60 -11.48 -5.46
CA PHE A 32 46.33 -12.63 -4.93
C PHE A 32 47.63 -12.86 -5.70
N LEU A 33 48.77 -12.59 -5.05
CA LEU A 33 50.09 -12.56 -5.68
C LEU A 33 50.58 -13.94 -6.17
N PRO A 34 50.43 -15.05 -5.42
CA PRO A 34 51.04 -16.33 -5.82
C PRO A 34 50.51 -16.88 -7.14
N ALA A 35 49.23 -16.66 -7.45
CA ALA A 35 48.59 -17.13 -8.68
C ALA A 35 48.23 -16.00 -9.66
N GLN A 36 48.53 -14.74 -9.33
CA GLN A 36 48.18 -13.57 -10.13
C GLN A 36 46.68 -13.51 -10.45
N THR A 37 45.82 -13.73 -9.45
CA THR A 37 44.37 -13.76 -9.60
C THR A 37 43.65 -12.59 -8.92
N TYR A 38 42.46 -12.26 -9.43
CA TYR A 38 41.59 -11.17 -8.96
C TYR A 38 40.50 -11.76 -8.06
N LEU A 39 40.88 -12.15 -6.84
CA LEU A 39 39.95 -12.83 -5.92
C LEU A 39 39.14 -11.84 -5.09
N ASP A 40 39.69 -10.66 -4.83
CA ASP A 40 39.06 -9.64 -4.01
C ASP A 40 38.34 -8.64 -4.91
N ILE A 41 37.06 -8.38 -4.62
CA ILE A 41 36.18 -7.55 -5.43
C ILE A 41 35.42 -6.61 -4.50
N CYS A 42 35.28 -5.35 -4.90
CA CYS A 42 34.45 -4.39 -4.16
C CYS A 42 33.05 -4.32 -4.79
N ILE A 43 32.02 -4.37 -3.94
CA ILE A 43 30.63 -4.09 -4.33
C ILE A 43 30.23 -2.86 -3.54
N ALA A 44 29.80 -1.83 -4.25
CA ALA A 44 29.43 -0.57 -3.62
C ALA A 44 28.12 -0.03 -4.18
N ASP A 45 27.47 0.83 -3.40
CA ASP A 45 26.28 1.55 -3.85
C ASP A 45 26.67 2.52 -4.97
N THR A 46 25.94 2.50 -6.08
CA THR A 46 26.11 3.34 -7.27
C THR A 46 26.04 4.84 -6.98
N ARG A 47 25.50 5.23 -5.83
CA ARG A 47 25.45 6.64 -5.38
C ARG A 47 26.75 7.11 -4.73
N LEU A 48 27.68 6.20 -4.42
CA LEU A 48 29.01 6.54 -3.93
C LEU A 48 29.91 6.93 -5.12
N GLU A 49 30.55 8.09 -5.02
CA GLU A 49 31.49 8.59 -6.02
C GLU A 49 32.92 8.26 -5.58
N PHE A 50 33.55 7.29 -6.26
CA PHE A 50 34.98 6.98 -6.07
C PHE A 50 35.84 7.94 -6.89
N ILE A 51 36.85 8.54 -6.25
CA ILE A 51 37.71 9.57 -6.88
C ILE A 51 39.04 9.03 -7.39
N ASN A 52 39.42 7.82 -6.99
CA ASN A 52 40.71 7.20 -7.26
C ASN A 52 40.60 5.98 -8.21
N LEU A 53 39.63 5.99 -9.12
CA LEU A 53 39.48 4.93 -10.12
C LEU A 53 40.56 5.05 -11.21
N ILE A 54 41.16 3.92 -11.58
CA ILE A 54 42.10 3.78 -12.69
C ILE A 54 41.41 2.91 -13.74
N ASP A 55 41.03 3.48 -14.88
CA ASP A 55 40.25 2.81 -15.94
C ASP A 55 38.99 2.10 -15.40
N ASP A 56 38.20 2.81 -14.58
CA ASP A 56 37.01 2.30 -13.88
C ASP A 56 37.28 1.15 -12.87
N LYS A 57 38.54 0.89 -12.53
CA LYS A 57 38.95 -0.11 -11.54
C LYS A 57 39.52 0.53 -10.28
N LEU A 58 39.46 -0.19 -9.16
CA LEU A 58 40.03 0.29 -7.90
C LEU A 58 41.54 0.06 -7.87
N GLY A 59 42.28 1.08 -7.41
CA GLY A 59 43.71 0.97 -7.16
C GLY A 59 44.03 -0.16 -6.18
N THR A 60 45.20 -0.79 -6.33
CA THR A 60 45.72 -1.78 -5.37
C THR A 60 47.02 -1.30 -4.77
N ILE A 61 47.23 -1.59 -3.49
CA ILE A 61 48.48 -1.28 -2.76
C ILE A 61 49.08 -2.55 -2.18
N SER A 62 50.41 -2.60 -2.14
CA SER A 62 51.12 -3.69 -1.47
C SER A 62 50.83 -3.66 0.02
N HIS A 63 50.56 -4.84 0.58
CA HIS A 63 50.39 -5.09 2.00
C HIS A 63 51.31 -6.26 2.38
N ASP A 64 51.71 -6.35 3.65
CA ASP A 64 52.41 -7.51 4.21
C ASP A 64 51.47 -8.74 4.30
N SER A 65 51.10 -9.29 3.14
CA SER A 65 50.24 -10.45 2.92
C SER A 65 50.48 -10.99 1.51
N ASP A 66 50.10 -12.23 1.27
CA ASP A 66 49.94 -12.81 -0.07
C ASP A 66 48.83 -12.14 -0.90
N HIS A 67 48.03 -11.28 -0.27
CA HIS A 67 47.06 -10.40 -0.92
C HIS A 67 47.51 -8.92 -0.96
N LYS A 68 47.30 -8.25 -2.10
CA LYS A 68 47.30 -6.78 -2.20
C LYS A 68 46.00 -6.22 -1.65
N ALA A 69 46.09 -5.08 -0.97
CA ALA A 69 44.90 -4.38 -0.49
C ALA A 69 44.29 -3.52 -1.60
N ILE A 70 42.97 -3.36 -1.58
CA ILE A 70 42.23 -2.48 -2.50
C ILE A 70 42.10 -1.09 -1.85
N LEU A 71 42.51 -0.04 -2.59
CA LEU A 71 42.45 1.34 -2.15
C LEU A 71 41.15 1.99 -2.65
N MET A 72 40.40 2.57 -1.73
CA MET A 72 39.14 3.27 -2.01
C MET A 72 39.18 4.69 -1.45
N GLU A 73 38.98 5.67 -2.31
CA GLU A 73 38.76 7.06 -1.91
C GLU A 73 37.36 7.47 -2.34
N ILE A 74 36.53 7.84 -1.37
CA ILE A 74 35.12 8.14 -1.59
C ILE A 74 34.90 9.62 -1.32
N LYS A 75 34.29 10.31 -2.29
CA LYS A 75 33.89 11.71 -2.13
C LYS A 75 32.72 11.79 -1.17
N LEU A 76 32.92 12.52 -0.07
CA LEU A 76 31.83 12.81 0.86
C LEU A 76 30.93 13.88 0.26
N GLN A 77 29.63 13.58 0.15
CA GLN A 77 28.64 14.58 -0.25
C GLN A 77 28.39 15.54 0.93
N GLU A 78 28.50 16.85 0.68
CA GLU A 78 28.27 17.88 1.71
C GLU A 78 26.83 17.91 2.24
N ARG A 79 25.86 17.31 1.51
CA ARG A 79 24.44 17.30 1.89
C ARG A 79 23.76 16.01 1.48
N ILE A 80 23.26 15.26 2.46
CA ILE A 80 22.36 14.14 2.25
C ILE A 80 21.03 14.70 1.72
N GLN A 81 20.75 14.51 0.44
CA GLN A 81 19.39 14.66 -0.06
C GLN A 81 18.62 13.40 0.33
N LEU A 82 17.69 13.54 1.26
CA LEU A 82 16.73 12.48 1.58
C LEU A 82 15.80 12.31 0.37
N GLU A 83 16.11 11.35 -0.50
CA GLU A 83 15.16 10.91 -1.51
C GLU A 83 13.93 10.33 -0.78
N SER A 84 12.76 10.90 -1.08
CA SER A 84 11.50 10.30 -0.70
C SER A 84 11.27 9.10 -1.62
N GLU A 85 11.59 7.89 -1.17
CA GLU A 85 11.10 6.70 -1.85
C GLU A 85 9.57 6.68 -1.75
N GLU A 86 8.90 6.86 -2.89
CA GLU A 86 7.48 6.59 -2.98
C GLU A 86 7.26 5.09 -2.74
N PRO A 87 6.28 4.71 -1.91
CA PRO A 87 6.02 3.31 -1.66
C PRO A 87 5.51 2.68 -2.95
N LYS A 88 6.12 1.58 -3.40
CA LYS A 88 5.74 0.86 -4.63
C LYS A 88 4.22 0.61 -4.73
N ASN A 89 3.54 0.42 -3.59
CA ASN A 89 2.07 0.32 -3.49
C ASN A 89 1.55 1.23 -2.35
N PRO A 90 1.04 2.44 -2.62
CA PRO A 90 0.56 3.34 -1.58
C PRO A 90 -0.81 2.88 -1.03
N ILE A 91 -0.91 2.73 0.29
CA ILE A 91 -2.10 2.20 0.98
C ILE A 91 -3.27 3.21 0.88
N PRO A 92 -4.45 2.85 0.37
CA PRO A 92 -5.60 3.75 0.33
C PRO A 92 -6.08 4.14 1.74
N LEU A 93 -6.36 5.42 1.96
CA LEU A 93 -6.79 5.97 3.26
C LEU A 93 -8.32 6.17 3.29
N TYR A 94 -9.07 5.07 3.33
CA TYR A 94 -10.54 5.06 3.33
C TYR A 94 -11.18 5.98 4.38
N LYS A 95 -10.59 6.08 5.59
CA LYS A 95 -11.11 6.96 6.66
C LYS A 95 -11.01 8.45 6.36
N LYS A 96 -10.16 8.85 5.41
CA LYS A 96 -10.00 10.26 4.99
C LYS A 96 -10.86 10.60 3.77
N THR A 97 -11.45 9.60 3.14
CA THR A 97 -12.33 9.79 1.99
C THR A 97 -13.62 10.47 2.46
N LYS A 98 -14.01 11.54 1.75
CA LYS A 98 -15.32 12.19 1.96
C LYS A 98 -16.39 11.40 1.19
N TRP A 99 -16.93 10.35 1.81
CA TRP A 99 -17.84 9.40 1.16
C TRP A 99 -19.08 10.06 0.52
N ASN A 100 -19.66 11.09 1.14
CA ASN A 100 -20.79 11.81 0.55
C ASN A 100 -20.41 12.48 -0.80
N LYS A 101 -19.20 13.04 -0.89
CA LYS A 101 -18.71 13.63 -2.15
C LYS A 101 -18.33 12.55 -3.17
N PHE A 102 -17.78 11.44 -2.69
CA PHE A 102 -17.47 10.27 -3.51
C PHE A 102 -18.75 9.75 -4.19
N GLY A 103 -19.81 9.47 -3.42
CA GLY A 103 -21.09 8.99 -3.95
C GLY A 103 -21.73 9.95 -4.94
N ASN A 104 -21.76 11.25 -4.63
CA ASN A 104 -22.30 12.25 -5.56
C ASN A 104 -21.53 12.33 -6.88
N ASN A 105 -20.21 12.14 -6.84
CA ASN A 105 -19.38 12.16 -8.02
C ASN A 105 -19.50 10.84 -8.82
N LEU A 106 -19.57 9.71 -8.14
CA LEU A 106 -19.81 8.40 -8.75
C LEU A 106 -21.16 8.40 -9.48
N ASN A 107 -22.23 8.88 -8.85
CA ASN A 107 -23.56 9.00 -9.46
C ASN A 107 -23.61 9.93 -10.68
N ARG A 108 -22.67 10.88 -10.79
CA ARG A 108 -22.57 11.75 -11.98
C ARG A 108 -21.73 11.13 -13.09
N ALA A 109 -20.76 10.29 -12.74
CA ALA A 109 -19.80 9.72 -13.67
C ALA A 109 -20.25 8.35 -14.21
N TYR A 110 -20.94 7.58 -13.38
CA TYR A 110 -21.52 6.30 -13.76
C TYR A 110 -22.89 6.53 -14.38
N LEU A 111 -22.95 6.42 -15.70
CA LEU A 111 -24.18 6.36 -16.48
C LEU A 111 -24.32 4.91 -16.94
N SER A 112 -25.19 4.15 -16.27
CA SER A 112 -25.59 2.84 -16.76
C SER A 112 -27.04 2.92 -17.17
N GLU A 113 -27.29 2.57 -18.42
CA GLU A 113 -28.62 2.46 -19.01
C GLU A 113 -29.11 1.05 -18.76
N VAL A 114 -29.51 0.77 -17.51
CA VAL A 114 -30.24 -0.45 -17.20
C VAL A 114 -31.64 -0.32 -17.82
N PRO A 115 -32.04 -1.20 -18.76
CA PRO A 115 -33.35 -1.14 -19.39
C PRO A 115 -34.47 -1.19 -18.35
N ASP A 116 -35.43 -0.28 -18.48
CA ASP A 116 -36.61 -0.16 -17.60
C ASP A 116 -37.89 -0.71 -18.25
N ASP A 117 -37.82 -1.08 -19.52
CA ASP A 117 -38.93 -1.45 -20.38
C ASP A 117 -38.98 -2.96 -20.68
N ARG A 118 -38.18 -3.76 -19.98
CA ARG A 118 -38.16 -5.22 -20.11
C ARG A 118 -37.55 -5.90 -18.89
N ASN A 119 -37.82 -7.19 -18.77
CA ASN A 119 -37.13 -8.05 -17.83
C ASN A 119 -35.69 -8.29 -18.28
N LEU A 120 -34.76 -8.33 -17.32
CA LEU A 120 -33.36 -8.65 -17.56
C LEU A 120 -33.12 -10.14 -17.42
N SER A 121 -32.24 -10.70 -18.26
CA SER A 121 -31.72 -12.04 -18.03
C SER A 121 -30.75 -12.04 -16.85
N LYS A 122 -30.47 -13.23 -16.30
CA LYS A 122 -29.51 -13.36 -15.21
C LYS A 122 -28.11 -12.88 -15.62
N GLU A 123 -27.72 -13.19 -16.85
CA GLU A 123 -26.43 -12.80 -17.42
C GLU A 123 -26.32 -11.28 -17.59
N GLU A 124 -27.42 -10.62 -17.95
CA GLU A 124 -27.47 -9.15 -18.03
C GLU A 124 -27.35 -8.50 -16.65
N ILE A 125 -28.03 -9.07 -15.64
CA ILE A 125 -27.91 -8.61 -14.25
C ILE A 125 -26.45 -8.74 -13.78
N ASP A 126 -25.84 -9.91 -13.96
CA ASP A 126 -24.44 -10.14 -13.59
C ASP A 126 -23.50 -9.17 -14.33
N SER A 127 -23.74 -8.91 -15.62
CA SER A 127 -22.96 -7.94 -16.40
C SER A 127 -23.10 -6.49 -15.89
N PHE A 128 -24.31 -6.05 -15.51
CA PHE A 128 -24.51 -4.73 -14.93
C PHE A 128 -23.84 -4.61 -13.55
N LEU A 129 -23.88 -5.66 -12.74
CA LEU A 129 -23.21 -5.74 -11.44
C LEU A 129 -21.69 -5.65 -11.60
N ASP A 130 -21.11 -6.35 -12.58
CA ASP A 130 -19.68 -6.25 -12.87
C ASP A 130 -19.30 -4.85 -13.34
N THR A 131 -20.12 -4.25 -14.20
CA THR A 131 -19.89 -2.90 -14.72
C THR A 131 -19.90 -1.84 -13.62
N ILE A 132 -20.84 -1.89 -12.67
CA ILE A 132 -20.84 -0.97 -11.53
C ILE A 132 -19.66 -1.24 -10.59
N ASN A 133 -19.31 -2.50 -10.38
CA ASN A 133 -18.20 -2.89 -9.52
C ASN A 133 -16.85 -2.37 -10.07
N ASP A 134 -16.64 -2.49 -11.37
CA ASP A 134 -15.43 -1.97 -12.03
C ASP A 134 -15.41 -0.45 -12.05
N ALA A 135 -16.56 0.20 -12.27
CA ALA A 135 -16.66 1.65 -12.14
C ALA A 135 -16.29 2.12 -10.72
N ILE A 136 -16.76 1.42 -9.68
CA ILE A 136 -16.41 1.70 -8.28
C ILE A 136 -14.91 1.52 -8.05
N LYS A 137 -14.29 0.44 -8.53
CA LYS A 137 -12.85 0.19 -8.38
C LYS A 137 -12.03 1.31 -9.01
N ILE A 138 -12.32 1.66 -10.26
CA ILE A 138 -11.65 2.76 -10.98
C ILE A 138 -11.82 4.07 -10.20
N PHE A 139 -13.02 4.34 -9.68
CA PHE A 139 -13.27 5.56 -8.91
C PHE A 139 -12.51 5.57 -7.58
N ILE A 140 -12.39 4.42 -6.90
CA ILE A 140 -11.58 4.29 -5.68
C ILE A 140 -10.12 4.62 -5.98
N GLU A 141 -9.56 4.05 -7.05
CA GLU A 141 -8.16 4.27 -7.41
C GLU A 141 -7.81 5.73 -7.68
N ASN A 142 -8.74 6.47 -8.30
CA ASN A 142 -8.56 7.85 -8.70
C ASN A 142 -8.89 8.86 -7.61
N THR A 143 -9.83 8.54 -6.70
CA THR A 143 -10.41 9.53 -5.79
C THR A 143 -10.03 9.33 -4.34
N VAL A 144 -9.72 8.09 -3.91
CA VAL A 144 -9.35 7.81 -2.52
C VAL A 144 -7.93 8.31 -2.28
N PRO A 145 -7.70 9.19 -1.27
CA PRO A 145 -6.36 9.64 -0.96
C PRO A 145 -5.51 8.45 -0.53
N LYS A 146 -4.36 8.27 -1.17
CA LYS A 146 -3.42 7.19 -0.83
C LYS A 146 -2.40 7.70 0.20
N ALA A 147 -1.94 6.81 1.06
CA ALA A 147 -0.88 7.10 2.00
C ALA A 147 0.39 7.41 1.20
N THR A 148 0.77 8.69 1.16
CA THR A 148 2.14 9.08 0.82
C THR A 148 3.07 8.34 1.77
N SER A 149 4.28 7.98 1.31
CA SER A 149 5.28 7.34 2.17
C SER A 149 5.24 8.01 3.55
N ARG A 150 5.00 7.22 4.60
CA ARG A 150 5.36 7.68 5.93
C ARG A 150 6.86 7.84 5.83
N ILE A 151 7.31 9.06 5.54
CA ILE A 151 8.72 9.36 5.56
C ILE A 151 9.15 8.92 6.97
N ARG A 152 10.03 7.92 7.04
CA ARG A 152 10.65 7.49 8.30
C ARG A 152 11.40 8.66 8.96
N SER A 153 11.43 9.84 8.31
CA SER A 153 11.90 11.10 8.84
C SER A 153 11.16 11.62 10.07
N GLN A 154 10.04 11.03 10.49
CA GLN A 154 9.47 11.37 11.81
C GLN A 154 10.48 11.19 12.95
N TYR A 155 11.39 10.21 12.85
CA TYR A 155 12.51 10.06 13.80
C TYR A 155 13.46 11.27 13.79
N TYR A 156 13.57 11.95 12.65
CA TYR A 156 14.43 13.12 12.46
C TYR A 156 13.69 14.45 12.72
N LEU A 157 12.36 14.45 12.92
CA LEU A 157 11.56 15.67 13.20
C LEU A 157 11.62 16.07 14.68
N THR A 158 12.59 16.91 15.02
CA THR A 158 12.68 17.54 16.36
C THR A 158 11.60 18.59 16.57
N ASN A 159 11.35 18.96 17.83
CA ASN A 159 10.47 20.08 18.17
C ASN A 159 10.93 21.41 17.52
N LYS A 160 12.24 21.58 17.31
CA LYS A 160 12.81 22.72 16.61
C LYS A 160 12.42 22.71 15.13
N ILE A 161 12.53 21.57 14.44
CA ILE A 161 12.09 21.43 13.05
C ILE A 161 10.58 21.70 12.92
N LYS A 162 9.75 21.19 13.85
CA LYS A 162 8.31 21.47 13.86
C LYS A 162 8.01 22.97 14.00
N LYS A 163 8.73 23.68 14.87
CA LYS A 163 8.62 25.14 15.01
C LYS A 163 9.02 25.86 13.72
N LEU A 164 10.13 25.47 13.09
CA LEU A 164 10.59 26.04 11.82
C LEU A 164 9.61 25.78 10.67
N GLN A 165 9.00 24.59 10.60
CA GLN A 165 7.95 24.29 9.63
C GLN A 165 6.70 25.17 9.83
N LYS A 166 6.29 25.40 11.09
CA LYS A 166 5.20 26.34 11.40
C LYS A 166 5.54 27.77 10.96
N LEU A 167 6.78 28.22 11.22
CA LEU A 167 7.27 29.52 10.76
C LEU A 167 7.30 29.63 9.23
N LYS A 168 7.71 28.57 8.53
CA LYS A 168 7.66 28.49 7.06
C LYS A 168 6.23 28.68 6.54
N SER A 169 5.25 27.97 7.10
CA SER A 169 3.84 28.07 6.68
C SER A 169 3.27 29.47 6.95
N ASN A 170 3.58 30.07 8.10
CA ASN A 170 3.18 31.44 8.43
C ASN A 170 3.79 32.46 7.46
N THR A 171 5.10 32.32 7.18
CA THR A 171 5.84 33.20 6.27
C THR A 171 5.32 33.08 4.83
N LEU A 172 4.97 31.87 4.39
CA LEU A 172 4.35 31.64 3.08
C LEU A 172 2.96 32.31 2.99
N THR A 173 2.17 32.20 4.05
CA THR A 173 0.86 32.88 4.13
C THR A 173 1.01 34.40 4.07
N LEU A 174 2.00 34.95 4.79
CA LEU A 174 2.34 36.37 4.73
C LEU A 174 2.77 36.78 3.31
N LEU A 175 3.62 35.98 2.65
CA LEU A 175 4.06 36.24 1.28
C LEU A 175 2.86 36.33 0.32
N HIS A 176 1.91 35.41 0.40
CA HIS A 176 0.71 35.43 -0.43
C HIS A 176 -0.15 36.68 -0.19
N ARG A 177 -0.26 37.15 1.07
CA ARG A 177 -0.96 38.41 1.38
C ARG A 177 -0.23 39.62 0.82
N LEU A 178 1.09 39.67 0.96
CA LEU A 178 1.91 40.76 0.43
C LEU A 178 1.90 40.83 -1.11
N GLN A 179 1.84 39.67 -1.77
CA GLN A 179 1.68 39.57 -3.22
C GLN A 179 0.34 40.13 -3.69
N ARG A 180 -0.75 39.91 -2.95
CA ARG A 180 -2.06 40.52 -3.26
C ARG A 180 -2.06 42.04 -3.08
N ASN A 181 -1.27 42.53 -2.14
CA ASN A 181 -1.19 43.96 -1.80
C ASN A 181 -0.06 44.71 -2.55
N ASN A 182 0.64 44.08 -3.50
CA ASN A 182 1.72 44.66 -4.33
C ASN A 182 2.86 45.36 -3.57
N ASN A 183 3.20 44.93 -2.35
CA ASN A 183 4.31 45.52 -1.59
C ASN A 183 5.67 44.88 -1.96
N ILE A 184 6.32 45.40 -3.01
CA ILE A 184 7.52 44.83 -3.63
C ILE A 184 8.70 44.66 -2.65
N ALA A 185 8.96 45.67 -1.79
CA ALA A 185 10.08 45.62 -0.85
C ALA A 185 9.89 44.52 0.21
N GLN A 186 8.69 44.41 0.79
CA GLN A 186 8.38 43.37 1.78
C GLN A 186 8.31 41.97 1.16
N ILE A 187 7.92 41.84 -0.12
CA ILE A 187 7.97 40.58 -0.85
C ILE A 187 9.41 40.05 -0.93
N SER A 188 10.37 40.90 -1.29
CA SER A 188 11.79 40.51 -1.39
C SER A 188 12.34 40.03 -0.04
N ALA A 189 12.12 40.81 1.02
CA ALA A 189 12.53 40.45 2.38
C ALA A 189 11.89 39.13 2.86
N THR A 190 10.61 38.92 2.56
CA THR A 190 9.87 37.70 2.93
C THR A 190 10.38 36.48 2.15
N LYS A 191 10.74 36.64 0.86
CA LYS A 191 11.38 35.57 0.07
C LYS A 191 12.74 35.17 0.64
N LEU A 192 13.55 36.15 1.06
CA LEU A 192 14.84 35.89 1.70
C LEU A 192 14.66 35.16 3.03
N LEU A 193 13.73 35.61 3.88
CA LEU A 193 13.39 34.92 5.13
C LEU A 193 12.94 33.48 4.88
N LEU A 194 12.11 33.25 3.86
CA LEU A 194 11.67 31.90 3.49
C LEU A 194 12.84 31.01 3.05
N LYS A 195 13.82 31.57 2.31
CA LYS A 195 15.06 30.86 1.93
C LYS A 195 15.88 30.50 3.18
N ASN A 196 16.04 31.43 4.12
CA ASN A 196 16.77 31.18 5.36
C ASN A 196 16.10 30.10 6.22
N ILE A 197 14.77 30.18 6.39
CA ILE A 197 14.01 29.14 7.12
C ILE A 197 14.17 27.77 6.45
N ARG A 198 14.16 27.70 5.12
CA ARG A 198 14.40 26.44 4.39
C ARG A 198 15.81 25.89 4.66
N ASN A 199 16.83 26.74 4.64
CA ASN A 199 18.20 26.35 4.95
C ASN A 199 18.36 25.87 6.40
N GLU A 200 17.74 26.56 7.37
CA GLU A 200 17.77 26.14 8.77
C GLU A 200 17.07 24.81 9.00
N ILE A 201 15.91 24.58 8.35
CA ILE A 201 15.24 23.28 8.38
C ILE A 201 16.18 22.19 7.85
N GLN A 202 16.83 22.44 6.71
CA GLN A 202 17.75 21.49 6.12
C GLN A 202 18.93 21.18 7.05
N ASN A 203 19.59 22.22 7.59
CA ASN A 203 20.73 22.06 8.48
C ASN A 203 20.35 21.29 9.76
N GLU A 204 19.19 21.60 10.36
CA GLU A 204 18.74 20.90 11.57
C GLU A 204 18.40 19.43 11.30
N ILE A 205 17.82 19.13 10.12
CA ILE A 205 17.59 17.75 9.68
C ILE A 205 18.92 17.03 9.52
N THR A 206 19.88 17.61 8.79
CA THR A 206 21.22 17.03 8.58
C THR A 206 21.91 16.74 9.92
N ASN A 207 21.98 17.72 10.81
CA ASN A 207 22.59 17.57 12.13
C ASN A 207 21.93 16.46 12.96
N ASN A 208 20.61 16.32 12.87
CA ASN A 208 19.91 15.27 13.62
C ASN A 208 20.14 13.88 13.04
N ILE A 209 20.24 13.77 11.71
CA ILE A 209 20.62 12.54 11.01
C ILE A 209 22.05 12.14 11.41
N GLU A 210 23.00 13.06 11.35
CA GLU A 210 24.39 12.84 11.73
C GLU A 210 24.50 12.36 13.18
N ARG A 211 23.89 13.08 14.13
CA ARG A 211 23.87 12.67 15.54
C ARG A 211 23.24 11.30 15.76
N HIS A 212 22.20 10.96 15.00
CA HIS A 212 21.57 9.65 15.09
C HIS A 212 22.53 8.55 14.63
N TRP A 213 23.19 8.74 13.49
CA TRP A 213 24.15 7.79 12.95
C TRP A 213 25.40 7.67 13.79
N GLU A 214 25.97 8.80 14.24
CA GLU A 214 27.10 8.83 15.17
C GLU A 214 26.80 8.02 16.44
N LYS A 215 25.64 8.25 17.08
CA LYS A 215 25.22 7.47 18.25
C LYS A 215 24.98 5.99 17.95
N THR A 216 24.60 5.66 16.72
CA THR A 216 24.33 4.27 16.32
C THR A 216 25.64 3.55 16.04
N LEU A 217 26.57 4.20 15.35
CA LEU A 217 27.91 3.68 15.04
C LEU A 217 28.76 3.56 16.31
N ASN A 218 28.70 4.53 17.23
CA ASN A 218 29.42 4.46 18.50
C ASN A 218 28.97 3.30 19.41
N LYS A 219 27.82 2.67 19.13
CA LYS A 219 27.35 1.46 19.85
C LYS A 219 27.89 0.17 19.25
N VAL A 220 28.49 0.21 18.06
CA VAL A 220 29.03 -0.96 17.38
C VAL A 220 30.33 -1.37 18.09
N ASN A 221 30.35 -2.55 18.68
CA ASN A 221 31.57 -3.11 19.23
C ASN A 221 32.34 -3.84 18.11
N HIS A 222 33.43 -3.23 17.63
CA HIS A 222 34.26 -3.79 16.56
C HIS A 222 35.12 -5.00 16.98
N ARG A 223 35.22 -5.27 18.29
CA ARG A 223 36.05 -6.35 18.84
C ARG A 223 35.28 -7.64 19.13
N ASP A 224 33.95 -7.59 19.15
CA ASP A 224 33.07 -8.70 19.51
C ASP A 224 32.10 -8.99 18.36
N PRO A 225 32.39 -9.99 17.50
CA PRO A 225 31.56 -10.35 16.36
C PRO A 225 30.09 -10.63 16.73
N GLN A 226 29.84 -11.20 17.91
CA GLN A 226 28.48 -11.54 18.36
C GLN A 226 27.63 -10.29 18.66
N LYS A 227 28.27 -9.16 19.01
CA LYS A 227 27.60 -7.87 19.23
C LYS A 227 27.63 -6.97 18.00
N PHE A 228 28.64 -7.14 17.15
CA PHE A 228 28.80 -6.40 15.90
C PHE A 228 27.65 -6.66 14.91
N PHE A 229 27.46 -7.92 14.52
CA PHE A 229 26.52 -8.28 13.45
C PHE A 229 25.06 -7.94 13.76
N PRO A 230 24.52 -8.11 14.99
CA PRO A 230 23.14 -7.72 15.29
C PRO A 230 22.86 -6.23 15.05
N ILE A 231 23.78 -5.34 15.40
CA ILE A 231 23.60 -3.89 15.22
C ILE A 231 23.69 -3.53 13.74
N ILE A 232 24.70 -4.05 13.02
CA ILE A 232 24.88 -3.83 11.58
C ILE A 232 23.69 -4.39 10.80
N ASN A 233 23.23 -5.61 11.11
CA ASN A 233 22.06 -6.21 10.47
C ASN A 233 20.80 -5.38 10.71
N LYS A 234 20.62 -4.80 11.91
CA LYS A 234 19.47 -3.93 12.17
C LYS A 234 19.47 -2.65 11.32
N VAL A 235 20.65 -2.16 10.96
CA VAL A 235 20.83 -0.94 10.16
C VAL A 235 20.66 -1.24 8.66
N PHE A 236 21.37 -2.25 8.15
CA PHE A 236 21.53 -2.48 6.72
C PHE A 236 20.66 -3.61 6.17
N ARG A 237 20.20 -4.55 7.01
CA ARG A 237 19.36 -5.65 6.53
C ARG A 237 17.96 -5.12 6.26
N PRO A 238 17.40 -5.36 5.06
CA PRO A 238 16.00 -5.09 4.80
C PRO A 238 15.18 -5.78 5.89
N LYS A 239 14.27 -5.05 6.53
CA LYS A 239 13.27 -5.71 7.37
C LYS A 239 12.42 -6.53 6.43
N ASN A 240 12.45 -7.85 6.59
CA ASN A 240 11.50 -8.73 5.91
C ASN A 240 10.12 -8.13 6.12
N ARG A 241 9.34 -8.01 5.05
CA ARG A 241 7.94 -7.64 5.18
C ARG A 241 7.35 -8.67 6.14
N THR A 242 6.66 -8.22 7.18
CA THR A 242 5.81 -9.11 7.96
C THR A 242 4.84 -9.71 6.97
N GLU A 243 5.10 -10.96 6.56
CA GLU A 243 4.13 -11.77 5.88
C GLU A 243 2.87 -11.77 6.74
N ILE A 244 1.70 -11.70 6.10
CA ILE A 244 0.45 -11.81 6.84
C ILE A 244 0.50 -13.19 7.51
N PRO A 245 0.53 -13.24 8.86
CA PRO A 245 0.66 -14.51 9.55
C PRO A 245 -0.45 -15.45 9.08
N ASN A 246 -0.18 -16.74 9.15
CA ASN A 246 -1.19 -17.74 8.85
C ASN A 246 -2.42 -17.47 9.71
N LEU A 247 -3.59 -17.66 9.12
CA LEU A 247 -4.84 -17.53 9.85
C LEU A 247 -5.12 -18.87 10.50
N HIS A 248 -5.25 -18.86 11.82
CA HIS A 248 -5.58 -20.03 12.62
C HIS A 248 -7.04 -19.90 13.02
N LEU A 249 -7.86 -20.86 12.58
CA LEU A 249 -9.26 -20.94 12.96
C LEU A 249 -9.47 -22.10 13.92
N ASN A 250 -10.22 -21.83 14.98
CA ASN A 250 -10.62 -22.89 15.90
C ASN A 250 -11.68 -23.78 15.27
N GLU A 251 -11.84 -25.01 15.76
CA GLU A 251 -12.85 -25.94 15.26
C GLU A 251 -14.29 -25.41 15.36
N ALA A 252 -14.57 -24.53 16.33
CA ALA A 252 -15.85 -23.83 16.47
C ALA A 252 -16.16 -22.87 15.30
N GLU A 253 -15.13 -22.41 14.58
CA GLU A 253 -15.23 -21.47 13.46
C GLU A 253 -15.22 -22.18 12.10
N ARG A 254 -15.28 -23.52 12.08
CA ARG A 254 -15.32 -24.36 10.87
C ARG A 254 -16.49 -24.02 9.93
N ASN A 255 -17.54 -23.39 10.44
CA ASN A 255 -18.63 -22.89 9.60
C ASN A 255 -18.18 -21.81 8.61
N LEU A 256 -17.15 -21.02 8.94
CA LEU A 256 -16.58 -20.01 8.05
C LEU A 256 -15.83 -20.66 6.88
N THR A 257 -15.08 -21.74 7.15
CA THR A 257 -14.34 -22.45 6.09
C THR A 257 -15.26 -23.18 5.13
N LEU A 258 -16.37 -23.74 5.64
CA LEU A 258 -17.41 -24.36 4.82
C LEU A 258 -18.12 -23.35 3.90
N ARG A 259 -18.41 -22.14 4.39
CA ARG A 259 -19.03 -21.08 3.59
C ARG A 259 -18.14 -20.58 2.45
N CYS A 260 -16.83 -20.53 2.69
CA CYS A 260 -15.86 -20.10 1.70
C CYS A 260 -15.44 -21.21 0.72
N SER A 261 -16.01 -22.42 0.82
CA SER A 261 -15.58 -23.61 0.06
C SER A 261 -14.08 -23.89 0.15
N ILE A 262 -13.46 -23.56 1.29
CA ILE A 262 -12.01 -23.73 1.46
C ILE A 262 -11.73 -25.20 1.75
N ASN A 263 -10.80 -25.77 0.99
CA ASN A 263 -10.42 -27.16 1.13
C ASN A 263 -9.50 -27.28 2.36
N ILE A 264 -10.05 -27.79 3.47
CA ILE A 264 -9.33 -27.95 4.74
C ILE A 264 -8.27 -29.04 4.55
N THR A 265 -7.08 -28.66 4.10
CA THR A 265 -5.98 -29.58 3.83
C THR A 265 -5.00 -29.67 5.00
N ASN A 266 -4.89 -28.61 5.81
CA ASN A 266 -3.92 -28.53 6.91
C ASN A 266 -4.61 -28.23 8.25
N THR A 267 -4.78 -29.26 9.08
CA THR A 267 -5.15 -29.13 10.49
C THR A 267 -3.99 -29.53 11.38
N VAL A 268 -3.59 -28.65 12.30
CA VAL A 268 -2.57 -28.93 13.31
C VAL A 268 -3.15 -28.58 14.67
N ASN A 269 -3.13 -29.51 15.63
CA ASN A 269 -3.64 -29.30 17.00
C ASN A 269 -5.09 -28.77 17.08
N SER A 270 -6.01 -29.32 16.28
CA SER A 270 -7.42 -28.90 16.21
C SER A 270 -7.67 -27.47 15.73
N GLU A 271 -6.64 -26.80 15.18
CA GLU A 271 -6.77 -25.54 14.46
C GLU A 271 -6.63 -25.78 12.96
N ILE A 272 -7.46 -25.11 12.18
CA ILE A 272 -7.37 -25.06 10.71
C ILE A 272 -6.40 -23.95 10.35
N ILE A 273 -5.31 -24.28 9.66
CA ILE A 273 -4.28 -23.32 9.27
C ILE A 273 -4.48 -22.93 7.81
N ILE A 274 -4.57 -21.63 7.58
CA ILE A 274 -4.85 -21.07 6.26
C ILE A 274 -3.68 -20.17 5.88
N GLU A 275 -2.98 -20.61 4.85
CA GLU A 275 -1.73 -20.01 4.39
C GLU A 275 -1.96 -19.11 3.16
N ASP A 276 -2.86 -19.55 2.27
CA ASP A 276 -3.16 -18.85 1.03
C ASP A 276 -3.78 -17.46 1.27
N GLN A 277 -3.33 -16.49 0.49
CA GLN A 277 -3.72 -15.10 0.67
C GLN A 277 -5.16 -14.83 0.23
N GLN A 278 -5.65 -15.52 -0.81
CA GLN A 278 -7.02 -15.36 -1.28
C GLN A 278 -8.00 -16.04 -0.31
N GLU A 279 -7.65 -17.22 0.20
CA GLU A 279 -8.44 -17.91 1.23
C GLU A 279 -8.56 -17.08 2.51
N LYS A 280 -7.47 -16.42 2.95
CA LYS A 280 -7.49 -15.46 4.07
C LYS A 280 -8.50 -14.33 3.83
N VAL A 281 -8.53 -13.76 2.63
CA VAL A 281 -9.48 -12.67 2.27
C VAL A 281 -10.91 -13.19 2.30
N ASN A 282 -11.19 -14.33 1.68
CA ASN A 282 -12.52 -14.93 1.63
C ASN A 282 -13.08 -15.19 3.04
N ILE A 283 -12.22 -15.60 3.98
CA ILE A 283 -12.65 -15.79 5.38
C ILE A 283 -12.92 -14.49 6.09
N PHE A 284 -12.10 -13.46 5.87
CA PHE A 284 -12.42 -12.14 6.41
C PHE A 284 -13.76 -11.66 5.88
N GLU A 285 -14.03 -11.84 4.59
CA GLU A 285 -15.32 -11.49 3.98
C GLU A 285 -16.47 -12.27 4.60
N ALA A 286 -16.37 -13.60 4.71
CA ALA A 286 -17.41 -14.43 5.33
C ALA A 286 -17.61 -14.11 6.83
N TYR A 287 -16.54 -13.75 7.54
CA TYR A 287 -16.63 -13.31 8.93
C TYR A 287 -17.35 -11.95 9.03
N TYR A 288 -16.95 -10.96 8.22
CA TYR A 288 -17.60 -9.66 8.18
C TYR A 288 -19.07 -9.76 7.74
N GLU A 289 -19.38 -10.66 6.80
CA GLU A 289 -20.74 -11.00 6.43
C GLU A 289 -21.46 -11.63 7.61
N SER A 290 -20.85 -12.56 8.36
CA SER A 290 -21.51 -13.19 9.51
C SER A 290 -21.90 -12.19 10.61
N ILE A 291 -21.07 -11.18 10.87
CA ILE A 291 -21.35 -10.16 11.89
C ILE A 291 -22.25 -9.04 11.39
N ASN A 292 -22.25 -8.75 10.08
CA ASN A 292 -23.08 -7.66 9.51
C ASN A 292 -24.35 -8.17 8.82
N SER A 293 -24.49 -9.48 8.63
CA SER A 293 -25.71 -10.10 8.14
C SER A 293 -26.76 -10.06 9.26
N PRO A 294 -27.91 -9.40 9.03
CA PRO A 294 -29.01 -9.34 10.00
C PRO A 294 -29.52 -10.72 10.42
N ARG A 295 -29.18 -11.79 9.68
CA ARG A 295 -29.62 -13.16 9.97
C ARG A 295 -28.84 -13.82 11.12
N HIS A 296 -27.58 -13.44 11.37
CA HIS A 296 -26.74 -14.13 12.35
C HIS A 296 -26.80 -13.56 13.77
N LEU A 297 -26.98 -12.24 13.91
CA LEU A 297 -27.13 -11.59 15.23
C LEU A 297 -28.55 -11.71 15.81
N ASN A 298 -29.51 -12.23 15.04
CA ASN A 298 -30.94 -12.20 15.40
C ASN A 298 -31.56 -13.58 15.65
N SER A 299 -30.78 -14.65 15.80
CA SER A 299 -31.33 -15.94 16.27
C SER A 299 -31.93 -15.76 17.68
N ASN A 300 -33.24 -16.01 17.81
CA ASN A 300 -34.06 -15.84 19.02
C ASN A 300 -34.33 -14.40 19.47
N THR A 301 -34.34 -13.45 18.54
CA THR A 301 -34.79 -12.07 18.84
C THR A 301 -36.23 -11.85 18.40
N ARG A 302 -36.99 -11.07 19.16
CA ARG A 302 -38.35 -10.64 18.80
C ARG A 302 -38.41 -9.91 17.45
N LEU A 303 -37.31 -9.25 17.06
CA LEU A 303 -37.20 -8.61 15.75
C LEU A 303 -37.18 -9.62 14.61
N ARG A 304 -36.48 -10.76 14.78
CA ARG A 304 -36.52 -11.85 13.80
C ARG A 304 -37.91 -12.46 13.70
N GLU A 305 -38.59 -12.70 14.81
CA GLU A 305 -39.97 -13.23 14.76
C GLU A 305 -40.89 -12.31 13.97
N ILE A 306 -40.78 -11.00 14.16
CA ILE A 306 -41.54 -9.99 13.40
C ILE A 306 -41.15 -10.02 11.92
N ILE A 307 -39.85 -10.07 11.60
CA ILE A 307 -39.35 -10.09 10.22
C ILE A 307 -39.75 -11.40 9.52
N ASP A 308 -39.58 -12.55 10.15
CA ASP A 308 -39.92 -13.86 9.60
C ASP A 308 -41.45 -13.98 9.42
N ALA A 309 -42.24 -13.44 10.36
CA ALA A 309 -43.70 -13.36 10.22
C ALA A 309 -44.12 -12.46 9.05
N GLN A 310 -43.53 -11.26 8.92
CA GLN A 310 -43.81 -10.37 7.79
C GLN A 310 -43.32 -10.95 6.45
N THR A 311 -42.17 -11.62 6.44
CA THR A 311 -41.63 -12.26 5.23
C THR A 311 -42.52 -13.43 4.81
N THR A 312 -43.03 -14.20 5.77
CA THR A 312 -43.96 -15.31 5.51
C THR A 312 -45.31 -14.79 5.03
N GLN A 313 -45.82 -13.73 5.67
CA GLN A 313 -47.02 -13.04 5.23
C GLN A 313 -46.86 -12.52 3.80
N PHE A 314 -45.77 -11.82 3.52
CA PHE A 314 -45.46 -11.30 2.18
C PHE A 314 -45.37 -12.42 1.15
N LYS A 315 -44.70 -13.55 1.46
CA LYS A 315 -44.66 -14.71 0.56
C LYS A 315 -46.04 -15.28 0.30
N THR A 316 -46.87 -15.41 1.33
CA THR A 316 -48.22 -15.96 1.22
C THR A 316 -49.10 -15.01 0.38
N GLU A 317 -48.99 -13.71 0.59
CA GLU A 317 -49.67 -12.68 -0.20
C GLU A 317 -49.18 -12.65 -1.64
N TYR A 318 -47.87 -12.83 -1.87
CA TYR A 318 -47.27 -12.93 -3.19
C TYR A 318 -47.75 -14.17 -3.94
N ASP A 319 -47.68 -15.35 -3.31
CA ASP A 319 -48.10 -16.62 -3.92
C ASP A 319 -49.60 -16.59 -4.23
N ALA A 320 -50.42 -15.98 -3.36
CA ALA A 320 -51.84 -15.75 -3.59
C ALA A 320 -52.08 -14.75 -4.74
N SER A 321 -51.31 -13.66 -4.81
CA SER A 321 -51.43 -12.64 -5.87
C SER A 321 -50.97 -13.18 -7.23
N TYR A 322 -49.92 -14.02 -7.23
CA TYR A 322 -49.39 -14.72 -8.39
C TYR A 322 -50.39 -15.75 -8.90
N ALA A 323 -50.99 -16.55 -8.01
CA ALA A 323 -52.06 -17.49 -8.36
C ALA A 323 -53.34 -16.77 -8.85
N ALA A 324 -53.57 -15.54 -8.41
CA ALA A 324 -54.69 -14.69 -8.85
C ALA A 324 -54.37 -13.85 -10.10
N GLU A 325 -53.19 -14.00 -10.73
CA GLU A 325 -52.73 -13.22 -11.88
C GLU A 325 -52.73 -11.68 -11.67
N THR A 326 -52.71 -11.23 -10.41
CA THR A 326 -52.70 -9.81 -10.04
C THR A 326 -51.30 -9.20 -9.95
N THR A 327 -50.26 -10.03 -10.05
CA THR A 327 -48.87 -9.60 -9.95
C THR A 327 -48.30 -9.22 -11.32
N ILE A 328 -47.87 -7.97 -11.45
CA ILE A 328 -47.15 -7.51 -12.63
C ILE A 328 -45.71 -8.04 -12.58
N THR A 329 -45.38 -9.00 -13.44
CA THR A 329 -44.05 -9.65 -13.49
C THR A 329 -43.32 -9.45 -14.81
N ASN A 330 -43.96 -8.80 -15.79
CA ASN A 330 -43.40 -8.53 -17.11
C ASN A 330 -43.38 -7.03 -17.37
N PHE A 331 -42.17 -6.45 -17.44
CA PHE A 331 -42.00 -5.06 -17.83
C PHE A 331 -42.01 -4.93 -19.36
N GLY A 332 -42.56 -3.81 -19.83
CA GLY A 332 -42.78 -3.50 -21.24
C GLY A 332 -42.79 -1.99 -21.47
N PRO A 333 -42.89 -1.51 -22.72
CA PRO A 333 -42.99 -0.08 -23.02
C PRO A 333 -44.15 0.62 -22.30
N ASP A 334 -45.26 -0.09 -22.11
CA ASP A 334 -46.48 0.40 -21.47
C ASP A 334 -46.55 0.11 -19.95
N ASN A 335 -45.61 -0.68 -19.44
CA ASN A 335 -45.52 -1.07 -18.03
C ASN A 335 -44.04 -1.10 -17.61
N LYS A 336 -43.50 0.08 -17.36
CA LYS A 336 -42.10 0.25 -17.02
C LYS A 336 -41.80 -0.15 -15.58
N ALA A 337 -40.56 -0.54 -15.33
CA ALA A 337 -40.07 -0.87 -13.99
C ALA A 337 -40.10 0.33 -13.02
N TYR A 338 -40.08 1.57 -13.54
CA TYR A 338 -40.35 2.77 -12.73
C TYR A 338 -41.85 3.11 -12.79
N GLY A 339 -42.54 2.96 -11.65
CA GLY A 339 -43.93 3.41 -11.48
C GLY A 339 -44.94 2.66 -12.36
N PRO A 340 -45.36 1.44 -11.97
CA PRO A 340 -46.37 0.71 -12.73
C PRO A 340 -47.68 1.51 -12.81
N PRO A 341 -48.44 1.38 -13.91
CA PRO A 341 -49.69 2.10 -14.09
C PRO A 341 -50.67 1.71 -12.98
N SER A 342 -51.18 2.72 -12.27
CA SER A 342 -52.20 2.59 -11.21
C SER A 342 -53.59 2.22 -11.73
N GLU A 343 -53.71 1.88 -13.02
CA GLU A 343 -54.98 1.63 -13.72
C GLU A 343 -55.03 0.20 -14.24
N VAL A 344 -55.14 -0.74 -13.32
CA VAL A 344 -55.90 -1.97 -13.55
C VAL A 344 -57.04 -1.92 -12.54
N GLU A 345 -58.29 -1.91 -12.99
CA GLU A 345 -59.47 -1.92 -12.11
C GLU A 345 -59.48 -3.21 -11.27
N GLY A 346 -58.86 -3.14 -10.10
CA GLY A 346 -58.71 -4.20 -9.11
C GLY A 346 -57.74 -3.75 -8.02
N PRO A 347 -57.82 -4.29 -6.78
CA PRO A 347 -56.91 -3.89 -5.72
C PRO A 347 -55.50 -4.36 -6.05
N ILE A 348 -54.65 -3.45 -6.55
CA ILE A 348 -53.21 -3.68 -6.71
C ILE A 348 -52.61 -3.75 -5.31
N THR A 349 -52.29 -4.95 -4.84
CA THR A 349 -51.74 -5.12 -3.49
C THR A 349 -50.23 -4.97 -3.42
N HIS A 350 -49.45 -5.36 -4.45
CA HIS A 350 -47.98 -5.30 -4.38
C HIS A 350 -47.31 -4.99 -5.72
N VAL A 351 -46.47 -3.96 -5.74
CA VAL A 351 -45.54 -3.63 -6.82
C VAL A 351 -44.15 -4.08 -6.40
N LEU A 352 -43.54 -4.96 -7.18
CA LEU A 352 -42.23 -5.52 -6.88
C LEU A 352 -41.19 -4.87 -7.80
N ILE A 353 -40.33 -4.04 -7.21
CA ILE A 353 -39.07 -3.59 -7.81
C ILE A 353 -38.01 -4.53 -7.24
N MET A 354 -37.52 -5.50 -8.04
CA MET A 354 -36.36 -6.30 -7.68
C MET A 354 -35.06 -5.56 -7.99
#